data_AF-A0A4R5KCD7-F1
#
_entry.id   AF-A0A4R5KCD7-F1
#
_cell.length_a   1.000
_cell.length_b   1.000
_cell.length_c   1.000
_cell.angle_alpha   90.00
_cell.angle_beta   90.00
_cell.angle_gamma   90.00
#
_symmetry.space_group_name_H-M   'P 1'
#
loop_
_entity.id
_entity.type
_entity.pdbx_description
1 polymer ?
#
loop_
_entity_poly.entity_id
_entity_poly.type
_entity_poly.pdbx_seq_one_letter_code
_entity_poly.pdbx_strand_id
1 'polypeptide(L)'
;MLNVRDMLKTLTDHYTKRPQSNIGKLLSILSGQLNDLDQTLETMLLWRDIDLARGATLDNIGQNVVQPRGAATDEVYRVLIKSKIARNFSTGDINTVIQVLAIAVSADYSEIEIKEKFTHPIAPEPAAISLIRLPLSRLSASEIDIRQFARILQKTVPAGVLVDAVELQGTFAFASGEVPEMDAEIGFADVDQTSGGLLGTVFTPAKNIDLPI
;
A
#
# COMPACT_ATOMS: atom_id res chain seq x y z
N MET A 1 12.92 -28.93 -3.78
CA MET A 1 12.62 -30.23 -3.13
C MET A 1 13.65 -31.29 -3.49
N LEU A 2 14.46 -31.66 -2.49
CA LEU A 2 15.41 -32.77 -2.53
C LEU A 2 14.67 -34.11 -2.53
N ASN A 3 15.10 -35.01 -3.42
CA ASN A 3 14.53 -36.34 -3.59
C ASN A 3 15.50 -37.42 -3.11
N VAL A 4 15.00 -38.36 -2.30
CA VAL A 4 15.74 -39.51 -1.78
C VAL A 4 16.41 -40.32 -2.89
N ARG A 5 15.77 -40.45 -4.06
CA ARG A 5 16.36 -41.17 -5.20
C ARG A 5 17.64 -40.51 -5.71
N ASP A 6 17.68 -39.18 -5.71
CA ASP A 6 18.85 -38.44 -6.19
C ASP A 6 19.97 -38.49 -5.16
N MET A 7 19.64 -38.45 -3.86
CA MET A 7 20.61 -38.69 -2.79
C MET A 7 21.18 -40.12 -2.79
N LEU A 8 20.38 -41.13 -3.15
CA LEU A 8 20.87 -42.51 -3.28
C LEU A 8 21.82 -42.69 -4.47
N LYS A 9 21.67 -41.88 -5.53
CA LYS A 9 22.56 -41.91 -6.70
C LYS A 9 23.96 -41.37 -6.38
N THR A 10 24.10 -40.48 -5.39
CA THR A 10 25.42 -39.94 -5.00
C THR A 10 26.29 -40.93 -4.24
N LEU A 11 25.70 -42.03 -3.73
CA LEU A 11 26.44 -43.11 -3.10
C LEU A 11 27.21 -43.94 -4.12
N THR A 12 28.34 -44.51 -3.71
CA THR A 12 29.11 -45.45 -4.53
C THR A 12 28.34 -46.75 -4.80
N ASP A 13 28.68 -47.46 -5.88
CA ASP A 13 27.97 -48.68 -6.31
C ASP A 13 28.08 -49.86 -5.35
N HIS A 14 28.95 -49.76 -4.34
CA HIS A 14 29.06 -50.74 -3.26
C HIS A 14 27.81 -50.78 -2.36
N TYR A 15 27.01 -49.72 -2.33
CA TYR A 15 25.80 -49.64 -1.48
C TYR A 15 24.52 -50.06 -2.23
N THR A 16 23.58 -50.65 -1.48
CA THR A 16 22.25 -50.99 -2.04
C THR A 16 21.38 -49.74 -2.20
N LYS A 17 21.27 -49.24 -3.43
CA LYS A 17 20.52 -48.03 -3.83
C LYS A 17 18.99 -48.23 -3.91
N ARG A 18 18.40 -48.98 -2.98
CA ARG A 18 16.95 -49.20 -2.89
C ARG A 18 16.34 -48.27 -1.82
N PRO A 19 15.26 -47.52 -2.11
CA PRO A 19 14.61 -46.63 -1.13
C PRO A 19 14.18 -47.33 0.17
N GLN A 20 13.86 -48.62 0.09
CA GLN A 20 13.37 -49.44 1.20
C GLN A 20 14.50 -50.05 2.06
N SER A 21 15.77 -49.89 1.64
CA SER A 21 16.91 -50.32 2.44
C SER A 21 17.06 -49.46 3.70
N ASN A 22 17.83 -49.91 4.68
CA ASN A 22 18.09 -49.12 5.89
C ASN A 22 18.73 -47.76 5.56
N ILE A 23 19.62 -47.71 4.57
CA ILE A 23 20.23 -46.47 4.07
C ILE A 23 19.19 -45.59 3.38
N GLY A 24 18.32 -46.17 2.55
CA GLY A 24 17.22 -45.43 1.91
C GLY A 24 16.26 -44.81 2.91
N LYS A 25 15.92 -45.52 4.00
CA LYS A 25 15.11 -45.00 5.10
C LYS A 25 15.81 -43.85 5.83
N LEU A 26 17.09 -43.99 6.17
CA LEU A 26 17.87 -42.90 6.80
C LEU A 26 17.92 -41.66 5.90
N LEU A 27 18.20 -41.83 4.61
CA LEU A 27 18.19 -40.73 3.65
C LEU A 27 16.81 -40.12 3.45
N SER A 28 15.72 -40.88 3.64
CA SER A 28 14.37 -40.32 3.59
C SER A 28 14.07 -39.37 4.75
N ILE A 29 14.51 -39.71 5.96
CA ILE A 29 14.42 -38.82 7.14
C ILE A 29 15.25 -37.57 6.88
N LEU A 30 16.50 -37.73 6.43
CA LEU A 30 17.39 -36.61 6.12
C LEU A 30 16.80 -35.70 5.04
N SER A 31 16.28 -36.28 3.95
CA SER A 31 15.64 -35.55 2.85
C SER A 31 14.43 -34.76 3.34
N GLY A 32 13.63 -35.32 4.26
CA GLY A 32 12.51 -34.61 4.89
C GLY A 32 13.00 -33.37 5.63
N GLN A 33 13.96 -33.53 6.54
CA GLN A 33 14.52 -32.42 7.32
C GLN A 33 15.17 -31.35 6.44
N LEU A 34 15.88 -31.74 5.38
CA LEU A 34 16.48 -30.78 4.44
C LEU A 34 15.41 -30.03 3.64
N ASN A 35 14.30 -30.68 3.27
CA ASN A 35 13.19 -30.01 2.60
C ASN A 35 12.48 -29.03 3.52
N ASP A 36 12.28 -29.36 4.79
CA ASP A 36 11.70 -28.44 5.78
C ASP A 36 12.59 -27.19 5.96
N LEU A 37 13.91 -27.40 5.99
CA LEU A 37 14.89 -26.31 6.06
C LEU A 37 14.87 -25.46 4.78
N ASP A 38 14.82 -26.09 3.60
CA ASP A 38 14.74 -25.44 2.30
C ASP A 38 13.48 -24.55 2.21
N GLN A 39 12.31 -25.08 2.61
CA GLN A 39 11.07 -24.31 2.68
C GLN A 39 11.16 -23.13 3.64
N THR A 40 11.85 -23.30 4.77
CA THR A 40 12.07 -22.22 5.74
C THR A 40 12.96 -21.12 5.13
N LEU A 41 14.04 -21.50 4.44
CA LEU A 41 14.93 -20.57 3.74
C LEU A 41 14.19 -19.83 2.61
N GLU A 42 13.40 -20.54 1.80
CA GLU A 42 12.57 -19.94 0.74
C GLU A 42 11.57 -18.95 1.34
N THR A 43 10.90 -19.31 2.43
CA THR A 43 9.96 -18.43 3.13
C THR A 43 10.66 -17.17 3.64
N MET A 44 11.84 -17.31 4.26
CA MET A 44 12.63 -16.16 4.71
C MET A 44 13.08 -15.26 3.55
N LEU A 45 13.45 -15.84 2.41
CA LEU A 45 13.80 -15.09 1.21
C LEU A 45 12.62 -14.31 0.65
N LEU A 46 11.44 -14.94 0.57
CA LEU A 46 10.21 -14.31 0.11
C LEU A 46 9.76 -13.19 1.06
N TRP A 47 9.80 -13.42 2.36
CA TRP A 47 9.36 -12.44 3.36
C TRP A 47 10.36 -11.30 3.59
N ARG A 48 11.49 -11.30 2.90
CA ARG A 48 12.33 -10.10 2.76
C ARG A 48 11.64 -9.03 1.92
N ASP A 49 10.73 -9.43 1.03
CA ASP A 49 9.84 -8.52 0.33
C ASP A 49 8.68 -8.13 1.25
N ILE A 50 8.52 -6.82 1.47
CA ILE A 50 7.45 -6.26 2.31
C ILE A 50 6.05 -6.62 1.79
N ASP A 51 5.90 -6.78 0.47
CA ASP A 51 4.63 -7.12 -0.15
C ASP A 51 4.21 -8.57 0.11
N LEU A 52 5.19 -9.43 0.43
CA LEU A 52 4.96 -10.85 0.72
C LEU A 52 5.01 -11.17 2.21
N ALA A 53 5.72 -10.35 3.01
CA ALA A 53 5.84 -10.50 4.45
C ALA A 53 4.47 -10.40 5.16
N ARG A 54 4.29 -11.19 6.22
CA ARG A 54 3.03 -11.27 6.99
C ARG A 54 3.30 -11.39 8.49
N GLY A 55 2.32 -10.99 9.29
CA GLY A 55 2.35 -11.14 10.75
C GLY A 55 3.64 -10.60 11.40
N ALA A 56 4.28 -11.42 12.24
CA ALA A 56 5.43 -11.00 13.04
C ALA A 56 6.65 -10.54 12.21
N THR A 57 6.87 -11.11 11.02
CA THR A 57 7.98 -10.68 10.17
C THR A 57 7.73 -9.30 9.58
N LEU A 58 6.48 -9.00 9.21
CA LEU A 58 6.10 -7.65 8.80
C LEU A 58 6.25 -6.64 9.96
N ASP A 59 5.98 -7.07 11.20
CA ASP A 59 6.17 -6.25 12.40
C ASP A 59 7.64 -5.92 12.64
N ASN A 60 8.53 -6.89 12.44
CA ASN A 60 9.97 -6.66 12.53
C ASN A 60 10.44 -5.64 11.45
N ILE A 61 9.88 -5.71 10.24
CA ILE A 61 10.16 -4.71 9.20
C ILE A 61 9.68 -3.33 9.65
N GLY A 62 8.47 -3.22 10.20
CA GLY A 62 7.94 -1.95 10.69
C GLY A 62 8.70 -1.38 11.89
N GLN A 63 9.24 -2.23 12.77
CA GLN A 63 10.10 -1.81 13.88
C GLN A 63 11.38 -1.11 13.39
N ASN A 64 11.97 -1.55 12.27
CA ASN A 64 13.15 -0.91 11.70
C ASN A 64 12.93 0.56 11.33
N VAL A 65 11.68 0.95 11.05
CA VAL A 65 11.30 2.33 10.72
C VAL A 65 10.49 3.01 11.84
N VAL A 66 10.45 2.39 13.01
CA VAL A 66 9.71 2.85 14.20
C VAL A 66 8.23 3.09 13.87
N GLN A 67 7.64 2.20 13.08
CA GLN A 67 6.22 2.22 12.74
C GLN A 67 5.49 1.12 13.53
N PRO A 68 4.80 1.46 14.64
CA PRO A 68 3.98 0.49 15.35
C PRO A 68 2.79 0.03 14.51
N ARG A 69 2.33 -1.21 14.72
CA ARG A 69 1.16 -1.78 14.02
C ARG A 69 -0.18 -1.24 14.53
N GLY A 70 -0.35 -1.17 15.85
CA GLY A 70 -1.65 -0.87 16.45
C GLY A 70 -2.69 -1.91 16.03
N ALA A 71 -3.87 -1.45 15.60
CA ALA A 71 -4.96 -2.31 15.14
C ALA A 71 -5.00 -2.49 13.61
N ALA A 72 -3.92 -2.17 12.90
CA ALA A 72 -3.83 -2.28 11.44
C ALA A 72 -3.78 -3.74 10.95
N THR A 73 -4.50 -4.01 9.86
CA THR A 73 -4.38 -5.22 9.04
C THR A 73 -2.99 -5.28 8.37
N ASP A 74 -2.56 -6.45 7.88
CA ASP A 74 -1.26 -6.56 7.19
C ASP A 74 -1.21 -5.63 5.96
N GLU A 75 -2.33 -5.51 5.24
CA GLU A 75 -2.50 -4.66 4.07
C GLU A 75 -2.30 -3.19 4.42
N VAL A 76 -3.03 -2.67 5.42
CA VAL A 76 -2.88 -1.27 5.88
C VAL A 76 -1.50 -1.05 6.46
N TYR A 77 -0.96 -2.01 7.19
CA TYR A 77 0.34 -1.86 7.84
C TYR A 77 1.49 -1.77 6.83
N ARG A 78 1.44 -2.52 5.70
CA ARG A 78 2.38 -2.33 4.59
C ARG A 78 2.34 -0.90 4.06
N VAL A 79 1.15 -0.35 3.86
CA VAL A 79 0.97 1.03 3.39
C VAL A 79 1.57 2.02 4.38
N LEU A 80 1.33 1.83 5.69
CA LEU A 80 1.92 2.67 6.74
C LEU A 80 3.45 2.62 6.75
N ILE A 81 4.03 1.42 6.64
CA ILE A 81 5.49 1.25 6.59
C ILE A 81 6.07 1.91 5.33
N LYS A 82 5.51 1.63 4.15
CA LYS A 82 5.97 2.22 2.87
C LYS A 82 5.86 3.75 2.89
N SER A 83 4.74 4.27 3.40
CA SER A 83 4.53 5.71 3.54
C SER A 83 5.51 6.33 4.55
N LYS A 84 5.81 5.63 5.66
CA LYS A 84 6.81 6.06 6.65
C LYS A 84 8.21 6.11 6.04
N ILE A 85 8.59 5.10 5.27
CA ILE A 85 9.87 5.05 4.54
C ILE A 85 9.96 6.24 3.58
N ALA A 86 8.95 6.41 2.72
CA ALA A 86 8.91 7.51 1.75
C ALA A 86 8.99 8.88 2.44
N ARG A 87 8.26 9.06 3.54
CA ARG A 87 8.32 10.28 4.36
C ARG A 87 9.71 10.52 4.97
N ASN A 88 10.38 9.47 5.47
CA ASN A 88 11.72 9.60 6.04
C ASN A 88 12.75 10.02 4.98
N PHE A 89 12.52 9.69 3.71
CA PHE A 89 13.35 10.12 2.58
C PHE A 89 12.88 11.43 1.93
N SER A 90 11.74 11.98 2.37
CA SER A 90 11.17 13.19 1.79
C SER A 90 12.04 14.41 2.09
N THR A 91 12.33 15.18 1.05
CA THR A 91 12.99 16.49 1.15
C THR A 91 12.01 17.61 1.49
N GLY A 92 10.71 17.32 1.54
CA GLY A 92 9.67 18.28 1.93
C GLY A 92 9.19 19.19 0.80
N ASP A 93 9.68 18.99 -0.42
CA ASP A 93 9.16 19.63 -1.63
C ASP A 93 7.83 19.00 -2.06
N ILE A 94 7.10 19.71 -2.92
CA ILE A 94 5.77 19.28 -3.37
C ILE A 94 5.80 17.89 -4.04
N ASN A 95 6.84 17.56 -4.80
CA ASN A 95 6.89 16.29 -5.53
C ASN A 95 7.10 15.11 -4.58
N THR A 96 7.97 15.27 -3.57
CA THR A 96 8.14 14.22 -2.55
C THR A 96 6.90 14.07 -1.67
N VAL A 97 6.17 15.15 -1.39
CA VAL A 97 4.86 15.07 -0.71
C VAL A 97 3.85 14.29 -1.59
N ILE A 98 3.75 14.60 -2.88
CA ILE A 98 2.89 13.85 -3.83
C ILE A 98 3.25 12.37 -3.83
N GLN A 99 4.55 12.03 -3.88
CA GLN A 99 5.02 10.65 -3.89
C GLN A 99 4.57 9.88 -2.64
N VAL A 100 4.70 10.48 -1.46
CA VAL A 100 4.27 9.85 -0.20
C VAL A 100 2.77 9.63 -0.17
N LEU A 101 1.98 10.61 -0.63
CA LEU A 101 0.51 10.50 -0.66
C LEU A 101 0.04 9.43 -1.64
N ALA A 102 0.65 9.38 -2.82
CA ALA A 102 0.36 8.36 -3.82
C ALA A 102 0.62 6.95 -3.29
N ILE A 103 1.71 6.75 -2.54
CA ILE A 103 1.98 5.48 -1.86
C ILE A 103 0.91 5.17 -0.80
N ALA A 104 0.50 6.17 -0.03
CA ALA A 104 -0.49 6.00 1.04
C ALA A 104 -1.87 5.58 0.53
N VAL A 105 -2.28 6.06 -0.65
CA VAL A 105 -3.60 5.75 -1.24
C VAL A 105 -3.54 4.79 -2.43
N SER A 106 -2.35 4.28 -2.76
CA SER A 106 -2.11 3.46 -3.97
C SER A 106 -2.66 4.12 -5.24
N ALA A 107 -2.37 5.41 -5.42
CA ALA A 107 -2.76 6.22 -6.57
C ALA A 107 -1.56 6.53 -7.47
N ASP A 108 -1.82 6.91 -8.72
CA ASP A 108 -0.78 7.44 -9.59
C ASP A 108 -0.41 8.88 -9.18
N TYR A 109 0.83 9.30 -9.43
CA TYR A 109 1.27 10.66 -9.10
C TYR A 109 0.48 11.74 -9.85
N SER A 110 0.05 11.45 -11.08
CA SER A 110 -0.76 12.36 -11.91
C SER A 110 -2.18 12.57 -11.37
N GLU A 111 -2.66 11.67 -10.52
CA GLU A 111 -3.97 11.78 -9.87
C GLU A 111 -3.95 12.75 -8.68
N ILE A 112 -2.76 13.22 -8.25
CA ILE A 112 -2.58 14.09 -7.08
C ILE A 112 -2.08 15.46 -7.48
N GLU A 113 -2.82 16.51 -7.10
CA GLU A 113 -2.44 17.90 -7.35
C GLU A 113 -2.39 18.69 -6.03
N ILE A 114 -1.24 19.32 -5.77
CA ILE A 114 -1.03 20.24 -4.64
C ILE A 114 -0.79 21.63 -5.21
N LYS A 115 -1.45 22.65 -4.63
CA LYS A 115 -1.10 24.05 -4.88
C LYS A 115 -0.72 24.77 -3.60
N GLU A 116 0.15 25.74 -3.77
CA GLU A 116 0.59 26.64 -2.73
C GLU A 116 -0.50 27.70 -2.49
N LYS A 117 -0.88 27.90 -1.23
CA LYS A 117 -1.96 28.83 -0.87
C LYS A 117 -1.50 30.28 -0.80
N PHE A 118 -0.19 30.57 -0.73
CA PHE A 118 0.29 31.96 -0.62
C PHE A 118 -0.03 32.82 -1.85
N THR A 119 -0.26 32.20 -3.01
CA THR A 119 -0.67 32.87 -4.25
C THR A 119 -2.19 32.85 -4.46
N HIS A 120 -2.96 32.34 -3.50
CA HIS A 120 -4.40 32.16 -3.67
C HIS A 120 -5.12 33.52 -3.78
N PRO A 121 -5.97 33.73 -4.81
CA PRO A 121 -6.54 35.05 -5.11
C PRO A 121 -7.54 35.57 -4.07
N ILE A 122 -8.21 34.67 -3.35
CA ILE A 122 -9.30 35.03 -2.41
C ILE A 122 -8.81 35.04 -0.96
N ALA A 123 -7.91 34.12 -0.61
CA ALA A 123 -7.52 33.84 0.78
C ALA A 123 -6.07 33.35 0.83
N PRO A 124 -5.09 34.24 0.56
CA PRO A 124 -3.69 33.86 0.59
C PRO A 124 -3.27 33.57 2.03
N GLU A 125 -2.59 32.44 2.23
CA GLU A 125 -2.04 32.07 3.53
C GLU A 125 -0.56 31.68 3.38
N PRO A 126 0.34 32.30 4.15
CA PRO A 126 1.76 31.97 4.10
C PRO A 126 2.00 30.57 4.66
N ALA A 127 2.97 29.86 4.06
CA ALA A 127 3.33 28.51 4.48
C ALA A 127 2.11 27.57 4.57
N ALA A 128 1.19 27.65 3.61
CA ALA A 128 0.06 26.74 3.52
C ALA A 128 -0.03 26.11 2.13
N ILE A 129 -0.46 24.85 2.11
CA ILE A 129 -0.75 24.10 0.89
C ILE A 129 -2.20 23.63 0.89
N SER A 130 -2.76 23.53 -0.30
CA SER A 130 -4.08 22.98 -0.57
C SER A 130 -3.94 21.77 -1.50
N LEU A 131 -4.48 20.63 -1.06
CA LEU A 131 -4.58 19.44 -1.91
C LEU A 131 -5.86 19.60 -2.74
N ILE A 132 -5.71 19.71 -4.05
CA ILE A 132 -6.81 20.07 -4.96
C ILE A 132 -7.41 18.84 -5.63
N ARG A 133 -6.57 17.85 -5.91
CA ARG A 133 -7.02 16.64 -6.59
C ARG A 133 -6.52 15.43 -5.85
N LEU A 134 -7.47 14.58 -5.49
CA LEU A 134 -7.26 13.21 -5.03
C LEU A 134 -8.52 12.42 -5.39
N PRO A 135 -8.43 11.34 -6.17
CA PRO A 135 -9.59 10.56 -6.56
C PRO A 135 -10.21 9.85 -5.35
N LEU A 136 -11.49 10.14 -5.13
CA LEU A 136 -12.29 9.54 -4.06
C LEU A 136 -12.33 8.02 -4.10
N SER A 137 -12.27 7.43 -5.30
CA SER A 137 -12.26 5.98 -5.50
C SER A 137 -11.09 5.30 -4.78
N ARG A 138 -9.90 5.92 -4.80
CA ARG A 138 -8.69 5.39 -4.15
C ARG A 138 -8.80 5.40 -2.64
N LEU A 139 -9.33 6.47 -2.07
CA LEU A 139 -9.59 6.55 -0.64
C LEU A 139 -10.66 5.53 -0.20
N SER A 140 -11.73 5.38 -0.98
CA SER A 140 -12.79 4.40 -0.65
C SER A 140 -12.33 2.94 -0.78
N ALA A 141 -11.41 2.66 -1.70
CA ALA A 141 -10.80 1.34 -1.85
C ALA A 141 -9.74 1.06 -0.78
N SER A 142 -9.14 2.11 -0.22
CA SER A 142 -8.24 2.00 0.92
C SER A 142 -9.04 1.80 2.22
N GLU A 143 -8.51 1.02 3.16
CA GLU A 143 -9.08 0.91 4.52
C GLU A 143 -8.74 2.14 5.40
N ILE A 144 -8.32 3.26 4.80
CA ILE A 144 -7.86 4.46 5.50
C ILE A 144 -8.98 5.52 5.52
N ASP A 145 -9.29 6.04 6.71
CA ASP A 145 -10.28 7.12 6.87
C ASP A 145 -9.74 8.49 6.38
N ILE A 146 -10.63 9.39 5.95
CA ILE A 146 -10.26 10.74 5.47
C ILE A 146 -9.51 11.53 6.54
N ARG A 147 -9.90 11.40 7.81
CA ARG A 147 -9.20 12.07 8.94
C ARG A 147 -7.80 11.50 9.13
N GLN A 148 -7.63 10.20 8.92
CA GLN A 148 -6.33 9.55 8.99
C GLN A 148 -5.45 9.99 7.84
N PHE A 149 -6.01 10.03 6.63
CA PHE A 149 -5.32 10.56 5.46
C PHE A 149 -4.86 12.01 5.70
N ALA A 150 -5.72 12.89 6.23
CA ALA A 150 -5.34 14.26 6.57
C ALA A 150 -4.19 14.29 7.61
N ARG A 151 -4.18 13.39 8.60
CA ARG A 151 -3.06 13.25 9.55
C ARG A 151 -1.78 12.78 8.86
N ILE A 152 -1.86 11.83 7.92
CA ILE A 152 -0.70 11.37 7.14
C ILE A 152 -0.14 12.53 6.32
N LEU A 153 -1.00 13.27 5.63
CA LEU A 153 -0.65 14.44 4.85
C LEU A 153 0.04 15.51 5.71
N GLN A 154 -0.58 15.91 6.82
CA GLN A 154 -0.02 16.93 7.72
C GLN A 154 1.33 16.51 8.33
N LYS A 155 1.56 15.22 8.57
CA LYS A 155 2.87 14.73 9.05
C LYS A 155 3.92 14.58 7.96
N THR A 156 3.52 14.54 6.70
CA THR A 156 4.43 14.41 5.56
C THR A 156 5.00 15.76 5.13
N VAL A 157 4.17 16.78 5.26
CA VAL A 157 4.51 18.17 4.99
C VAL A 157 5.53 18.70 6.01
N PRO A 158 6.45 19.60 5.61
CA PRO A 158 7.44 20.19 6.52
C PRO A 158 6.81 20.87 7.75
N ALA A 159 7.57 20.90 8.85
CA ALA A 159 7.14 21.59 10.06
C ALA A 159 6.87 23.08 9.78
N GLY A 160 5.73 23.57 10.26
CA GLY A 160 5.30 24.95 10.06
C GLY A 160 4.51 25.19 8.77
N VAL A 161 4.35 24.18 7.90
CA VAL A 161 3.47 24.27 6.73
C VAL A 161 2.09 23.70 7.06
N LEU A 162 1.05 24.51 6.91
CA LEU A 162 -0.33 24.15 7.16
C LEU A 162 -0.94 23.44 5.95
N VAL A 163 -1.68 22.37 6.22
CA VAL A 163 -2.58 21.77 5.23
C VAL A 163 -3.97 22.32 5.50
N ASP A 164 -4.42 23.24 4.65
CA ASP A 164 -5.65 24.00 4.89
C ASP A 164 -6.91 23.27 4.39
N ALA A 165 -6.87 22.83 3.12
CA ALA A 165 -8.00 22.16 2.49
C ALA A 165 -7.55 20.88 1.78
N VAL A 166 -8.35 19.83 1.97
CA VAL A 166 -8.28 18.58 1.20
C VAL A 166 -9.53 18.53 0.34
N GLU A 167 -9.41 18.99 -0.90
CA GLU A 167 -10.48 18.91 -1.89
C GLU A 167 -10.45 17.52 -2.52
N LEU A 168 -11.49 16.75 -2.23
CA LEU A 168 -11.65 15.42 -2.81
C LEU A 168 -12.51 15.57 -4.06
N GLN A 169 -11.88 15.40 -5.22
CA GLN A 169 -12.57 15.49 -6.49
C GLN A 169 -13.22 14.14 -6.83
N GLY A 170 -14.53 14.18 -7.06
CA GLY A 170 -15.22 13.12 -7.77
C GLY A 170 -15.16 13.32 -9.29
N THR A 171 -15.73 12.39 -10.06
CA THR A 171 -15.79 12.47 -11.53
C THR A 171 -16.95 13.33 -12.05
N PHE A 172 -17.63 14.07 -11.18
CA PHE A 172 -18.67 15.00 -11.60
C PHE A 172 -18.08 16.19 -12.38
N ALA A 173 -18.58 16.42 -13.58
CA ALA A 173 -18.23 17.55 -14.42
C ALA A 173 -19.47 18.07 -15.18
N PHE A 174 -19.42 19.33 -15.59
CA PHE A 174 -20.37 19.89 -16.55
C PHE A 174 -19.90 19.62 -17.98
N ALA A 175 -20.82 19.67 -18.94
CA ALA A 175 -20.48 19.59 -20.36
C ALA A 175 -19.49 20.70 -20.75
N SER A 176 -18.60 20.40 -21.70
CA SER A 176 -17.55 21.34 -22.12
C SER A 176 -18.09 22.59 -22.85
N GLY A 177 -19.35 22.54 -23.29
CA GLY A 177 -20.06 23.64 -23.95
C GLY A 177 -21.59 23.50 -23.87
N GLU A 178 -22.29 24.16 -24.78
CA GLU A 178 -23.76 24.19 -24.82
C GLU A 178 -24.40 22.89 -25.37
N VAL A 179 -23.60 22.06 -26.04
CA VAL A 179 -24.08 20.78 -26.58
C VAL A 179 -24.07 19.73 -25.45
N PRO A 180 -25.17 18.99 -25.24
CA PRO A 180 -25.21 17.92 -24.26
C PRO A 180 -24.21 16.82 -24.64
N GLU A 181 -23.18 16.67 -23.81
CA GLU A 181 -22.21 15.57 -23.87
C GLU A 181 -22.64 14.49 -22.87
N MET A 182 -22.65 13.24 -23.32
CA MET A 182 -22.89 12.09 -22.45
C MET A 182 -21.64 11.25 -22.36
N ASP A 183 -21.17 11.06 -21.13
CA ASP A 183 -20.11 10.14 -20.78
C ASP A 183 -20.66 9.14 -19.74
N ALA A 184 -20.23 7.89 -19.84
CA ALA A 184 -20.68 6.84 -18.93
C ALA A 184 -20.08 6.97 -17.52
N GLU A 185 -18.91 7.62 -17.37
CA GLU A 185 -18.16 7.70 -16.11
C GLU A 185 -18.04 9.11 -15.52
N ILE A 186 -18.45 10.14 -16.27
CA ILE A 186 -18.24 11.55 -15.93
C ILE A 186 -19.56 12.33 -16.04
N GLY A 187 -19.80 13.25 -15.10
CA GLY A 187 -20.94 14.19 -15.17
C GLY A 187 -22.20 13.72 -14.47
N PHE A 188 -23.37 14.13 -14.96
CA PHE A 188 -24.65 13.81 -14.32
C PHE A 188 -25.02 12.34 -14.50
N ALA A 189 -25.54 11.73 -13.44
CA ALA A 189 -26.02 10.37 -13.48
C ALA A 189 -27.40 10.24 -14.12
N ASP A 190 -27.64 9.07 -14.72
CA ASP A 190 -28.98 8.60 -15.06
C ASP A 190 -29.86 8.51 -13.80
N VAL A 191 -31.18 8.61 -13.97
CA VAL A 191 -32.21 8.33 -12.97
C VAL A 191 -31.98 6.97 -12.29
N ASP A 192 -31.55 5.96 -13.06
CA ASP A 192 -31.27 4.61 -12.55
C ASP A 192 -29.84 4.46 -11.97
N GLN A 193 -29.03 5.53 -11.96
CA GLN A 193 -27.63 5.57 -11.47
C GLN A 193 -26.70 4.52 -12.11
N THR A 194 -27.00 4.08 -13.33
CA THR A 194 -26.18 3.11 -14.08
C THR A 194 -25.02 3.75 -14.84
N SER A 195 -25.04 5.06 -15.01
CA SER A 195 -24.00 5.87 -15.64
C SER A 195 -23.86 7.21 -14.91
N GLY A 196 -22.73 7.90 -15.13
CA GLY A 196 -22.45 9.25 -14.63
C GLY A 196 -21.36 9.30 -13.57
N GLY A 197 -20.92 10.53 -13.28
CA GLY A 197 -19.81 10.78 -12.37
C GLY A 197 -20.22 10.90 -10.91
N LEU A 198 -19.28 10.61 -10.02
CA LEU A 198 -19.47 10.82 -8.58
C LEU A 198 -19.25 12.30 -8.24
N LEU A 199 -20.22 12.96 -7.61
CA LEU A 199 -20.03 14.32 -7.05
C LEU A 199 -19.25 14.28 -5.74
N GLY A 200 -19.54 13.27 -4.92
CA GLY A 200 -18.96 13.04 -3.62
C GLY A 200 -19.51 11.74 -3.05
N THR A 201 -18.84 11.20 -2.04
CA THR A 201 -19.30 10.00 -1.32
C THR A 201 -19.51 10.35 0.15
N VAL A 202 -20.59 9.83 0.75
CA VAL A 202 -20.73 9.84 2.20
C VAL A 202 -19.93 8.65 2.70
N PHE A 203 -18.67 8.89 3.06
CA PHE A 203 -17.84 7.87 3.67
C PHE A 203 -18.42 7.48 5.02
N THR A 204 -18.99 6.27 5.10
CA THR A 204 -19.44 5.66 6.35
C THR A 204 -18.35 4.67 6.77
N PRO A 205 -17.52 4.99 7.78
CA PRO A 205 -16.41 4.13 8.14
C PRO A 205 -16.93 2.76 8.60
N ALA A 206 -16.54 1.69 7.89
CA ALA A 206 -16.88 0.32 8.27
C ALA A 206 -16.31 -0.07 9.65
N LYS A 207 -15.21 0.59 10.05
CA LYS A 207 -14.57 0.43 11.36
C LYS A 207 -13.65 1.62 11.61
N ASN A 208 -13.88 2.41 12.66
CA ASN A 208 -12.97 3.48 13.05
C ASN A 208 -11.77 2.87 13.78
N ILE A 209 -10.81 2.35 13.02
CA ILE A 209 -9.60 1.72 13.55
C ILE A 209 -8.60 2.85 13.80
N ASP A 210 -8.30 3.19 15.06
CA ASP A 210 -7.26 4.21 15.31
C ASP A 210 -5.89 3.67 14.89
N LEU A 211 -5.37 4.22 13.79
CA LEU A 211 -4.06 3.87 13.25
C LEU A 211 -2.98 4.70 13.95
N PRO A 212 -1.84 4.10 14.30
CA PRO A 212 -0.75 4.82 14.96
C PRO A 212 0.07 5.60 13.93
N ILE A 213 -0.52 6.72 13.49
CA ILE A 213 0.02 7.63 12.47
C ILE A 213 0.77 8.76 13.15
#